data_AF-A0A1H7G7G0-F1
#
_entry.id   AF-A0A1H7G7G0-F1
#
_cell.length_a   1.000
_cell.length_b   1.000
_cell.length_c   1.000
_cell.angle_alpha   90.00
_cell.angle_beta   90.00
_cell.angle_gamma   90.00
#
_symmetry.space_group_name_H-M   'P 1'
#
loop_
_entity.id
_entity.type
_entity.pdbx_description
1 polymer ?
#
loop_
_entity_poly.entity_id
_entity_poly.type
_entity_poly.pdbx_seq_one_letter_code
_entity_poly.pdbx_strand_id
1 'polypeptide(L)'
;MRTDERGESTKIKVIRGAVAGCVAGAVASFAMDRFQAAVSALSASDDDDDASEPATEKAADAVAKSLIGDELPRATKPLAGQSIHYALGVGLGAIYGIAAEFRPSLTAGQGAGFGVATATLLDEAAVPAVGLGTAPWHTDLSTNLYSYASHLVFGVTSELVRRQVAGTLRA
;
A
#
# COMPACT_ATOMS: atom_id res chain seq x y z
N MET A 1 7.23 12.73 31.17
CA MET A 1 7.03 11.87 29.98
C MET A 1 5.89 10.92 30.32
N ARG A 2 4.82 10.87 29.52
CA ARG A 2 3.63 10.04 29.85
C ARG A 2 3.95 8.57 29.53
N THR A 3 3.99 7.72 30.54
CA THR A 3 4.16 6.26 30.42
C THR A 3 2.78 5.61 30.40
N ASP A 4 2.62 4.50 29.67
CA ASP A 4 1.39 3.71 29.70
C ASP A 4 1.34 2.76 30.92
N GLU A 5 0.28 1.97 31.04
CA GLU A 5 0.09 0.98 32.12
C GLU A 5 1.16 -0.12 32.17
N ARG A 6 2.02 -0.22 31.15
CA ARG A 6 3.19 -1.13 31.08
C ARG A 6 4.53 -0.42 31.31
N GLY A 7 4.52 0.86 31.67
CA GLY A 7 5.73 1.64 31.98
C GLY A 7 6.53 2.07 30.74
N GLU A 8 6.05 1.81 29.52
CA GLU A 8 6.78 2.13 28.29
C GLU A 8 6.44 3.56 27.81
N SER A 9 7.46 4.30 27.37
CA SER A 9 7.29 5.67 26.86
C SER A 9 6.49 5.68 25.55
N THR A 10 5.47 6.54 25.47
CA THR A 10 4.70 6.76 24.22
C THR A 10 5.60 7.01 23.01
N LYS A 11 6.73 7.72 23.20
CA LYS A 11 7.68 7.98 22.10
C LYS A 11 8.30 6.70 21.55
N ILE A 12 8.66 5.75 22.42
CA ILE A 12 9.26 4.47 22.01
C ILE A 12 8.25 3.67 21.18
N LYS A 13 6.99 3.64 21.62
CA LYS A 13 5.92 2.98 20.87
C LYS A 13 5.71 3.57 19.48
N VAL A 14 5.63 4.89 19.39
CA VAL A 14 5.48 5.58 18.09
C VAL A 14 6.66 5.28 17.18
N ILE A 15 7.89 5.40 17.66
CA ILE A 15 9.09 5.14 16.86
C ILE A 15 9.15 3.68 16.41
N ARG A 16 8.94 2.72 17.33
CA ARG A 16 8.92 1.29 17.01
C ARG A 16 7.85 0.98 15.97
N GLY A 17 6.63 1.45 16.21
CA GLY A 17 5.51 1.25 15.29
C GLY A 17 5.78 1.85 13.92
N ALA A 18 6.31 3.07 13.86
CA ALA A 18 6.66 3.74 12.61
C ALA A 18 7.75 2.97 11.85
N VAL A 19 8.86 2.61 12.51
CA VAL A 19 9.97 1.87 11.88
C VAL A 19 9.51 0.51 11.39
N ALA A 20 8.85 -0.27 12.25
CA ALA A 20 8.32 -1.59 11.87
C ALA A 20 7.30 -1.48 10.73
N GLY A 21 6.46 -0.45 10.78
CA GLY A 21 5.45 -0.15 9.77
C GLY A 21 6.04 0.28 8.43
N CYS A 22 7.04 1.16 8.40
CA CYS A 22 7.70 1.59 7.17
C CYS A 22 8.37 0.41 6.45
N VAL A 23 9.12 -0.42 7.20
CA VAL A 23 9.76 -1.62 6.65
C VAL A 23 8.71 -2.60 6.13
N ALA A 24 7.65 -2.82 6.90
CA ALA A 24 6.53 -3.67 6.51
C ALA A 24 5.86 -3.19 5.23
N GLY A 25 5.54 -1.90 5.12
CA GLY A 25 4.90 -1.31 3.96
C GLY A 25 5.75 -1.45 2.68
N ALA A 26 7.06 -1.19 2.78
CA ALA A 26 7.97 -1.39 1.64
C ALA A 26 8.03 -2.85 1.17
N VAL A 27 8.19 -3.79 2.10
CA VAL A 27 8.25 -5.24 1.77
C VAL A 27 6.90 -5.73 1.24
N ALA A 28 5.80 -5.23 1.79
CA ALA A 28 4.45 -5.56 1.34
C ALA A 28 4.15 -5.05 -0.07
N SER A 29 4.54 -3.81 -0.40
CA SER A 29 4.45 -3.29 -1.77
C SER A 29 5.24 -4.18 -2.74
N PHE A 30 6.48 -4.55 -2.38
CA PHE A 30 7.25 -5.49 -3.19
C PHE A 30 6.57 -6.85 -3.35
N ALA A 31 6.01 -7.42 -2.28
CA ALA A 31 5.32 -8.71 -2.35
C ALA A 31 4.07 -8.63 -3.24
N MET A 32 3.33 -7.52 -3.17
CA MET A 32 2.19 -7.22 -4.03
C MET A 32 2.61 -7.13 -5.49
N ASP A 33 3.66 -6.36 -5.83
CA ASP A 33 4.22 -6.27 -7.19
C ASP A 33 4.51 -7.67 -7.77
N ARG A 34 5.12 -8.54 -6.96
CA ARG A 34 5.47 -9.91 -7.38
C ARG A 34 4.26 -10.80 -7.55
N PHE A 35 3.26 -10.66 -6.68
CA PHE A 35 2.00 -11.37 -6.84
C PHE A 35 1.30 -10.95 -8.13
N GLN A 36 1.19 -9.65 -8.38
CA GLN A 36 0.57 -9.11 -9.58
C GLN A 36 1.30 -9.58 -10.84
N ALA A 37 2.63 -9.48 -10.87
CA ALA A 37 3.43 -9.97 -11.99
C ALA A 37 3.26 -11.48 -12.24
N ALA A 38 3.17 -12.30 -11.18
CA ALA A 38 2.96 -13.73 -11.30
C ALA A 38 1.58 -14.07 -11.86
N VAL A 39 0.53 -13.39 -11.40
CA VAL A 39 -0.84 -13.59 -11.91
C VAL A 39 -0.95 -13.14 -13.36
N SER A 40 -0.42 -11.97 -13.71
CA SER A 40 -0.41 -11.48 -15.09
C SER A 40 0.31 -12.43 -16.05
N ALA A 41 1.42 -13.05 -15.61
CA ALA A 41 2.14 -14.03 -16.42
C ALA A 41 1.34 -15.33 -16.67
N LEU A 42 0.42 -15.69 -15.77
CA LEU A 42 -0.45 -16.86 -15.91
C LEU A 42 -1.72 -16.56 -16.74
N SER A 43 -2.15 -15.31 -16.75
CA SER A 43 -3.34 -14.85 -17.48
C SER A 43 -3.06 -14.45 -18.93
N ALA A 44 -1.82 -14.52 -19.40
CA ALA A 44 -1.43 -14.22 -20.78
C ALA A 44 -2.05 -15.23 -21.76
N SER A 45 -3.31 -14.98 -22.11
CA SER A 45 -3.95 -15.37 -23.37
C SER A 45 -3.91 -14.10 -24.24
N ASP A 46 -3.39 -14.19 -25.46
CA ASP A 46 -3.23 -13.08 -26.40
C ASP A 46 -4.51 -12.26 -26.57
N ASP A 47 -4.54 -11.03 -26.02
CA ASP A 47 -5.32 -9.85 -26.43
C ASP A 47 -5.57 -8.98 -25.18
N ASP A 48 -4.84 -7.87 -25.02
CA ASP A 48 -5.33 -6.65 -24.35
C ASP A 48 -4.26 -5.54 -24.44
N ASP A 49 -4.25 -4.84 -25.57
CA ASP A 49 -3.48 -3.61 -25.81
C ASP A 49 -4.23 -2.34 -25.32
N ASP A 50 -5.29 -2.49 -24.51
CA ASP A 50 -6.09 -1.40 -23.94
C ASP A 50 -5.85 -1.22 -22.42
N ALA A 51 -4.61 -1.46 -21.98
CA ALA A 51 -4.21 -1.20 -20.61
C ALA A 51 -4.17 0.32 -20.36
N SER A 52 -5.27 0.87 -19.82
CA SER A 52 -5.32 2.26 -19.38
C SER A 52 -4.13 2.60 -18.46
N GLU A 53 -3.54 3.79 -18.63
CA GLU A 53 -2.35 4.21 -17.89
C GLU A 53 -2.53 4.04 -16.36
N PRO A 54 -1.57 3.42 -15.65
CA PRO A 54 -1.69 3.11 -14.22
C PRO A 54 -1.97 4.36 -13.38
N ALA A 55 -2.82 4.23 -12.36
CA ALA A 55 -3.18 5.34 -11.48
C ALA A 55 -1.98 5.99 -10.77
N THR A 56 -0.93 5.22 -10.49
CA THR A 56 0.30 5.72 -9.88
C THR A 56 1.14 6.56 -10.85
N GLU A 57 1.15 6.23 -12.14
CA GLU A 57 1.78 7.05 -13.18
C GLU A 57 1.01 8.37 -13.36
N LYS A 58 -0.33 8.30 -13.42
CA LYS A 58 -1.18 9.51 -13.45
C LYS A 58 -0.98 10.39 -12.21
N ALA A 59 -0.81 9.77 -11.03
CA ALA A 59 -0.47 10.50 -9.80
C ALA A 59 0.89 11.20 -9.92
N ALA A 60 1.88 10.53 -10.54
CA ALA A 60 3.20 11.09 -10.75
C ALA A 60 3.17 12.28 -11.69
N ASP A 61 2.39 12.20 -12.76
CA ASP A 61 2.15 13.33 -13.66
C ASP A 61 1.44 14.48 -12.98
N ALA A 62 0.41 14.20 -12.17
CA ALA A 62 -0.29 15.24 -11.42
C ALA A 62 0.66 16.00 -10.48
N VAL A 63 1.59 15.28 -9.83
CA VAL A 63 2.64 15.89 -8.99
C VAL A 63 3.64 16.68 -9.83
N ALA A 64 4.13 16.13 -10.94
CA ALA A 64 5.10 16.79 -11.82
C ALA A 64 4.52 18.07 -12.44
N LYS A 65 3.28 18.02 -12.91
CA LYS A 65 2.57 19.18 -13.45
C LYS A 65 2.39 20.27 -12.42
N SER A 66 2.14 19.90 -11.16
CA SER A 66 2.01 20.86 -10.04
C SER A 66 3.34 21.53 -9.66
N LEU A 67 4.46 20.80 -9.73
CA LEU A 67 5.77 21.29 -9.28
C LEU A 67 6.60 21.95 -10.38
N ILE A 68 6.52 21.43 -11.60
CA ILE A 68 7.44 21.76 -12.71
C ILE A 68 6.68 22.29 -13.93
N GLY A 69 5.35 22.20 -13.95
CA GLY A 69 4.49 22.72 -15.02
C GLY A 69 4.21 21.76 -16.17
N ASP A 70 4.94 20.64 -16.25
CA ASP A 70 4.86 19.65 -17.32
C ASP A 70 4.66 18.22 -16.78
N GLU A 71 4.14 17.34 -17.64
CA GLU A 71 4.05 15.90 -17.37
C GLU A 71 5.43 15.22 -17.46
N LEU A 72 5.55 14.04 -16.86
CA LEU A 72 6.81 13.31 -16.93
C LEU A 72 7.01 12.71 -18.33
N PRO A 73 8.26 12.67 -18.83
CA PRO A 73 8.59 11.90 -20.03
C PRO A 73 8.11 10.45 -19.89
N ARG A 74 7.54 9.88 -20.98
CA ARG A 74 7.03 8.50 -20.99
C ARG A 74 8.04 7.47 -20.48
N ALA A 75 9.33 7.67 -20.74
CA ALA A 75 10.40 6.79 -20.27
C ALA A 75 10.58 6.80 -18.73
N THR A 76 10.21 7.90 -18.06
CA THR A 76 10.35 8.07 -16.61
C THR A 76 9.07 7.82 -15.82
N LYS A 77 7.90 7.87 -16.49
CA LYS A 77 6.60 7.66 -15.85
C LYS A 77 6.51 6.35 -15.07
N PRO A 78 6.93 5.18 -15.60
CA PRO A 78 6.81 3.92 -14.85
C PRO A 78 7.62 3.93 -13.55
N LEU A 79 8.83 4.48 -13.57
CA LEU A 79 9.68 4.58 -12.38
C LEU A 79 9.08 5.54 -11.35
N ALA A 80 8.51 6.66 -11.80
CA ALA A 80 7.87 7.63 -10.94
C ALA A 80 6.56 7.09 -10.32
N GLY A 81 5.76 6.38 -11.11
CA GLY A 81 4.58 5.65 -10.63
C GLY A 81 4.96 4.61 -9.58
N GLN A 82 6.01 3.82 -9.82
CA GLN A 82 6.52 2.88 -8.81
C GLN A 82 6.97 3.59 -7.54
N SER A 83 7.62 4.76 -7.67
CA SER A 83 8.04 5.54 -6.51
C SER A 83 6.84 5.99 -5.66
N ILE A 84 5.75 6.43 -6.29
CA ILE A 84 4.50 6.75 -5.60
C ILE A 84 3.90 5.52 -4.93
N HIS A 85 3.89 4.38 -5.61
CA HIS A 85 3.37 3.13 -5.04
C HIS A 85 4.09 2.77 -3.74
N TYR A 86 5.43 2.74 -3.74
CA TYR A 86 6.22 2.45 -2.55
C TYR A 86 6.07 3.53 -1.48
N ALA A 87 6.00 4.80 -1.85
CA ALA A 87 5.80 5.89 -0.89
C ALA A 87 4.47 5.77 -0.14
N LEU A 88 3.39 5.45 -0.87
CA LEU A 88 2.08 5.17 -0.27
C LEU A 88 2.12 3.92 0.61
N GLY A 89 2.73 2.84 0.14
CA GLY A 89 2.88 1.59 0.91
C GLY A 89 3.64 1.80 2.22
N VAL A 90 4.78 2.50 2.17
CA VAL A 90 5.58 2.88 3.36
C VAL A 90 4.76 3.76 4.31
N GLY A 91 4.07 4.78 3.78
CA GLY A 91 3.26 5.69 4.59
C GLY A 91 2.11 4.99 5.31
N LEU A 92 1.34 4.18 4.59
CA LEU A 92 0.25 3.38 5.16
C LEU A 92 0.77 2.34 6.15
N GLY A 93 1.88 1.68 5.83
CA GLY A 93 2.56 0.75 6.73
C GLY A 93 2.97 1.44 8.04
N ALA A 94 3.54 2.64 7.98
CA ALA A 94 3.90 3.42 9.16
C ALA A 94 2.68 3.74 10.04
N ILE A 95 1.59 4.19 9.43
CA ILE A 95 0.32 4.47 10.13
C ILE A 95 -0.20 3.21 10.80
N TYR A 96 -0.27 2.09 10.06
CA TYR A 96 -0.69 0.80 10.59
C TYR A 96 0.20 0.33 11.74
N GLY A 97 1.51 0.47 11.58
CA GLY A 97 2.51 0.09 12.56
C GLY A 97 2.40 0.86 13.87
N ILE A 98 2.21 2.18 13.80
CA ILE A 98 1.93 3.03 14.96
C ILE A 98 0.59 2.60 15.60
N ALA A 99 -0.47 2.44 14.81
CA ALA A 99 -1.79 2.08 15.31
C ALA A 99 -1.79 0.73 16.07
N ALA A 100 -1.05 -0.26 15.56
CA ALA A 100 -0.91 -1.59 16.17
C ALA A 100 -0.25 -1.55 17.56
N GLU A 101 0.60 -0.56 17.85
CA GLU A 101 1.23 -0.38 19.17
C GLU A 101 0.25 0.11 20.25
N PHE A 102 -0.80 0.82 19.83
CA PHE A 102 -1.84 1.36 20.73
C PHE A 102 -3.09 0.49 20.77
N ARG A 103 -3.44 -0.16 19.66
CA ARG A 103 -4.61 -1.04 19.55
C ARG A 103 -4.22 -2.38 18.92
N PRO A 104 -3.76 -3.35 19.73
CA PRO A 104 -3.40 -4.68 19.24
C PRO A 104 -4.56 -5.41 18.54
N SER A 105 -5.81 -5.07 18.83
CA SER A 105 -6.97 -5.63 18.13
C SER A 105 -6.99 -5.33 16.63
N LEU A 106 -6.30 -4.26 16.17
CA LEU A 106 -6.16 -3.93 14.74
C LEU A 106 -5.29 -4.95 13.97
N THR A 107 -4.56 -5.81 14.68
CA THR A 107 -3.76 -6.86 14.05
C THR A 107 -4.50 -8.19 13.98
N ALA A 108 -5.76 -8.24 14.46
CA ALA A 108 -6.62 -9.40 14.28
C ALA A 108 -6.80 -9.70 12.78
N GLY A 109 -6.87 -10.99 12.43
CA GLY A 109 -6.92 -11.42 11.03
C GLY A 109 -5.58 -11.29 10.30
N GLN A 110 -4.45 -11.15 11.01
CA GLN A 110 -3.09 -11.20 10.45
C GLN A 110 -2.87 -10.18 9.31
N GLY A 111 -3.45 -8.98 9.42
CA GLY A 111 -3.30 -7.93 8.41
C GLY A 111 -4.30 -8.01 7.25
N ALA A 112 -5.11 -9.06 7.13
CA ALA A 112 -6.14 -9.16 6.08
C ALA A 112 -7.13 -7.98 6.13
N GLY A 113 -7.59 -7.60 7.33
CA GLY A 113 -8.48 -6.45 7.51
C GLY A 113 -7.84 -5.12 7.09
N PHE A 114 -6.52 -4.96 7.31
CA PHE A 114 -5.77 -3.80 6.85
C PHE A 114 -5.64 -3.78 5.31
N GLY A 115 -5.41 -4.94 4.70
CA GLY A 115 -5.41 -5.09 3.24
C GLY A 115 -6.75 -4.70 2.61
N VAL A 116 -7.86 -5.28 3.10
CA VAL A 116 -9.22 -4.94 2.65
C VAL A 116 -9.50 -3.45 2.82
N ALA A 117 -9.19 -2.88 4.00
CA ALA A 117 -9.39 -1.46 4.24
C ALA A 117 -8.57 -0.58 3.28
N THR A 118 -7.35 -0.99 2.93
CA THR A 118 -6.50 -0.27 1.97
C THR A 118 -7.09 -0.31 0.57
N ALA A 119 -7.54 -1.48 0.11
CA ALA A 119 -8.20 -1.64 -1.19
C ALA A 119 -9.44 -0.75 -1.28
N THR A 120 -10.34 -0.83 -0.31
CA THR A 120 -11.57 -0.01 -0.30
C THR A 120 -11.24 1.49 -0.24
N LEU A 121 -10.30 1.90 0.61
CA LEU A 121 -9.95 3.31 0.75
C LEU A 121 -9.30 3.89 -0.50
N LEU A 122 -8.38 3.16 -1.12
CA LEU A 122 -7.64 3.65 -2.27
C LEU A 122 -8.41 3.42 -3.56
N ASP A 123 -8.75 2.16 -3.85
CA ASP A 123 -9.23 1.75 -5.17
C ASP A 123 -10.71 2.08 -5.39
N GLU A 124 -11.53 2.05 -4.34
CA GLU A 124 -12.96 2.35 -4.47
C GLU A 124 -13.30 3.81 -4.17
N ALA A 125 -12.43 4.53 -3.44
CA ALA A 125 -12.71 5.87 -2.97
C ALA A 125 -11.67 6.90 -3.43
N ALA A 126 -10.45 6.87 -2.90
CA ALA A 126 -9.50 7.97 -3.08
C ALA A 126 -9.07 8.14 -4.55
N VAL A 127 -8.62 7.06 -5.21
CA VAL A 127 -8.11 7.09 -6.58
C VAL A 127 -9.21 7.49 -7.59
N PRO A 128 -10.42 6.92 -7.54
CA PRO A 128 -11.52 7.39 -8.39
C PRO A 128 -11.97 8.81 -8.09
N ALA A 129 -12.04 9.21 -6.81
CA ALA A 129 -12.51 10.55 -6.42
C ALA A 129 -11.61 11.68 -6.95
N VAL A 130 -10.32 11.41 -7.15
CA VAL A 130 -9.38 12.36 -7.76
C VAL A 130 -9.21 12.16 -9.27
N GLY A 131 -10.00 11.28 -9.90
CA GLY A 131 -9.99 11.04 -11.34
C GLY A 131 -8.78 10.27 -11.85
N LEU A 132 -8.03 9.61 -10.97
CA LEU A 132 -6.82 8.85 -11.34
C LEU A 132 -7.13 7.39 -11.72
N GLY A 133 -8.33 6.90 -11.43
CA GLY A 133 -8.79 5.55 -11.79
C GLY A 133 -10.28 5.50 -12.08
N THR A 134 -10.70 4.37 -12.64
CA THR A 134 -12.11 4.08 -12.97
C THR A 134 -12.87 3.73 -11.70
N ALA A 135 -14.13 4.17 -11.59
CA ALA A 135 -14.96 3.82 -10.44
C ALA A 135 -15.24 2.30 -10.41
N PRO A 136 -15.38 1.69 -9.21
CA PRO A 136 -15.48 0.23 -9.07
C PRO A 136 -16.73 -0.37 -9.72
N TRP A 137 -17.83 0.38 -9.84
CA TRP A 137 -19.06 -0.06 -10.52
C TRP A 137 -19.00 0.04 -12.06
N HIS A 138 -17.92 0.60 -12.60
CA HIS A 138 -17.61 0.60 -14.03
C HIS A 138 -16.47 -0.36 -14.39
N THR A 139 -16.00 -1.15 -13.42
CA THR A 139 -14.89 -2.09 -13.54
C THR A 139 -15.42 -3.52 -13.44
N ASP A 140 -14.86 -4.45 -14.21
CA ASP A 140 -15.24 -5.86 -14.16
C ASP A 140 -15.00 -6.47 -12.77
N LEU A 141 -15.87 -7.39 -12.38
CA LEU A 141 -15.82 -8.03 -11.06
C LEU A 141 -14.51 -8.80 -10.83
N SER A 142 -13.95 -9.41 -11.87
CA SER A 142 -12.66 -10.09 -11.83
C SER A 142 -11.52 -9.13 -11.50
N THR A 143 -11.51 -7.94 -12.09
CA THR A 143 -10.50 -6.89 -11.84
C THR A 143 -10.62 -6.35 -10.42
N ASN A 144 -11.84 -6.09 -9.95
CA ASN A 144 -12.06 -5.69 -8.55
C ASN A 144 -11.56 -6.77 -7.59
N LEU A 145 -11.91 -8.04 -7.81
CA LEU A 145 -11.49 -9.15 -6.96
C LEU A 145 -9.97 -9.34 -6.99
N TYR A 146 -9.35 -9.19 -8.16
CA TYR A 146 -7.90 -9.20 -8.30
C TYR A 146 -7.24 -8.06 -7.52
N SER A 147 -7.82 -6.85 -7.51
CA SER A 147 -7.31 -5.75 -6.71
C SER A 147 -7.37 -6.04 -5.20
N TYR A 148 -8.51 -6.56 -4.73
CA TYR A 148 -8.64 -6.99 -3.34
C TYR A 148 -7.68 -8.12 -2.97
N ALA A 149 -7.47 -9.11 -3.85
CA ALA A 149 -6.50 -10.18 -3.63
C ALA A 149 -5.07 -9.64 -3.50
N SER A 150 -4.68 -8.71 -4.38
CA SER A 150 -3.39 -8.03 -4.31
C SER A 150 -3.23 -7.29 -2.97
N HIS A 151 -4.26 -6.58 -2.53
CA HIS A 151 -4.24 -5.86 -1.26
C HIS A 151 -4.29 -6.77 -0.02
N LEU A 152 -4.87 -7.96 -0.12
CA LEU A 152 -4.75 -8.98 0.92
C LEU A 152 -3.29 -9.44 1.06
N VAL A 153 -2.57 -9.64 -0.05
CA VAL A 153 -1.13 -9.94 -0.01
C VAL A 153 -0.35 -8.80 0.65
N PHE A 154 -0.67 -7.54 0.30
CA PHE A 154 -0.08 -6.37 0.94
C PHE A 154 -0.35 -6.36 2.46
N GLY A 155 -1.61 -6.52 2.87
CA GLY A 155 -2.01 -6.47 4.28
C GLY A 155 -1.38 -7.59 5.13
N VAL A 156 -1.41 -8.83 4.62
CA VAL A 156 -0.83 -9.99 5.32
C VAL A 156 0.68 -9.87 5.44
N THR A 157 1.35 -9.52 4.34
CA THR A 157 2.81 -9.30 4.34
C THR A 157 3.17 -8.18 5.32
N SER A 158 2.43 -7.09 5.31
CA SER A 158 2.66 -5.95 6.22
C SER A 158 2.62 -6.40 7.68
N GLU A 159 1.59 -7.14 8.09
CA GLU A 159 1.47 -7.57 9.49
C GLU A 159 2.56 -8.57 9.89
N LEU A 160 2.92 -9.51 9.01
CA LEU A 160 3.99 -10.47 9.29
C LEU A 160 5.33 -9.76 9.50
N VAL A 161 5.71 -8.87 8.58
CA VAL A 161 6.98 -8.12 8.66
C VAL A 161 6.97 -7.16 9.84
N ARG A 162 5.88 -6.40 10.03
CA ARG A 162 5.73 -5.46 11.14
C ARG A 162 5.89 -6.18 12.48
N ARG A 163 5.23 -7.33 12.66
CA ARG A 163 5.33 -8.12 13.90
C ARG A 163 6.77 -8.58 14.14
N GLN A 164 7.46 -9.05 13.12
CA GLN A 164 8.86 -9.49 13.24
C GLN A 164 9.77 -8.34 13.63
N VAL A 165 9.71 -7.20 12.93
CA VAL A 165 10.55 -6.02 13.19
C VAL A 165 10.22 -5.40 14.55
N ALA A 166 8.94 -5.26 14.89
CA ALA A 166 8.56 -4.73 16.20
C ALA A 166 9.01 -5.67 17.35
N GLY A 167 9.01 -6.98 17.10
CA GLY A 167 9.54 -7.98 18.03
C GLY A 167 11.04 -7.84 18.28
N THR A 168 11.83 -7.64 17.22
CA THR A 168 13.29 -7.44 17.35
C THR A 168 13.66 -6.13 18.02
N LEU A 169 12.88 -5.06 17.81
CA LEU A 169 13.07 -3.76 18.47
C LEU A 169 12.65 -3.73 19.96
N ARG A 170 12.08 -4.84 20.47
CA ARG A 170 11.71 -5.01 21.89
C ARG A 170 12.74 -5.83 22.68
N ALA A 171 13.62 -6.54 21.98
CA ALA A 171 14.69 -7.34 22.57
C ALA A 171 15.90 -6.46 22.92
#